data_AF-A0A315ENC2-F1
#
_entry.id   AF-A0A315ENC2-F1
#
_cell.length_a   1.000
_cell.length_b   1.000
_cell.length_c   1.000
_cell.angle_alpha   90.00
_cell.angle_beta   90.00
_cell.angle_gamma   90.00
#
_symmetry.space_group_name_H-M   'P 1'
#
loop_
_entity.id
_entity.type
_entity.pdbx_description
1 polymer ?
#
loop_
_entity_poly.entity_id
_entity_poly.type
_entity_poly.pdbx_seq_one_letter_code
_entity_poly.pdbx_strand_id
1 'polypeptide(L)' 'MQFLVRRGHTVAFALSAFVFLGFLGMSFQLGQLWPSLVGFVLAAVVLGLLVSYVEVLRIIADTLLPKY' A
#
# COMPACT_ATOMS: atom_id res chain seq x y z
N MET A 1 -10.49 16.86 -3.89
CA MET A 1 -10.46 15.38 -3.99
C MET A 1 -9.20 14.82 -4.63
N GLN A 2 -8.76 15.28 -5.82
CA GLN A 2 -7.57 14.70 -6.49
C GLN A 2 -6.28 14.73 -5.64
N PHE A 3 -6.04 15.77 -4.84
CA PHE A 3 -4.87 15.83 -3.93
C PHE A 3 -4.92 14.75 -2.84
N LEU A 4 -6.11 14.51 -2.26
CA LEU A 4 -6.30 13.53 -1.18
C LEU A 4 -6.07 12.10 -1.69
N VAL A 5 -6.59 11.79 -2.88
CA VAL A 5 -6.41 10.50 -3.56
C VAL A 5 -4.94 10.27 -3.93
N ARG A 6 -4.29 11.28 -4.52
CA ARG A 6 -2.87 11.20 -4.89
C ARG A 6 -1.99 10.95 -3.68
N ARG A 7 -2.27 11.62 -2.55
CA ARG A 7 -1.56 11.40 -1.28
C ARG A 7 -1.90 10.05 -0.67
N GLY A 8 -3.13 9.56 -0.81
CA GLY A 8 -3.54 8.21 -0.44
C GLY A 8 -2.73 7.13 -1.15
N HIS A 9 -2.54 7.22 -2.46
CA HIS A 9 -1.68 6.29 -3.20
C HIS A 9 -0.20 6.38 -2.77
N THR A 10 0.32 7.59 -2.52
CA THR A 10 1.70 7.75 -2.02
C THR A 10 1.88 7.11 -0.64
N VAL A 11 0.92 7.26 0.26
CA VAL A 11 0.96 6.64 1.59
C VAL A 11 0.82 5.12 1.50
N ALA A 12 -0.07 4.63 0.63
CA ALA A 12 -0.22 3.19 0.36
C ALA A 12 1.10 2.57 -0.15
N PHE A 13 1.77 3.25 -1.07
CA PHE A 13 3.06 2.84 -1.59
C PHE A 13 4.14 2.85 -0.51
N ALA A 14 4.21 3.91 0.31
CA ALA A 14 5.18 4.00 1.40
C ALA A 14 4.98 2.89 2.44
N LEU A 15 3.72 2.58 2.80
CA LEU A 15 3.39 1.50 3.74
C LEU A 15 3.76 0.13 3.19
N SER A 16 3.41 -0.15 1.92
CA SER A 16 3.77 -1.41 1.27
C SER A 16 5.29 -1.58 1.16
N ALA A 17 6.01 -0.52 0.78
CA ALA A 17 7.48 -0.53 0.73
C ALA A 17 8.09 -0.77 2.11
N PHE A 18 7.51 -0.18 3.17
CA PHE A 18 7.98 -0.41 4.55
C PHE A 18 7.82 -1.87 4.97
N VAL A 19 6.70 -2.51 4.64
CA VAL A 19 6.49 -3.94 4.86
C VAL A 19 7.54 -4.76 4.12
N PHE A 20 7.78 -4.47 2.85
CA PHE A 20 8.81 -5.16 2.06
C PHE A 20 10.21 -5.00 2.68
N LEU A 21 10.60 -3.79 3.06
CA LEU A 21 11.89 -3.51 3.68
C LEU A 21 12.05 -4.23 5.03
N GLY A 22 10.98 -4.40 5.80
CA GLY A 22 10.99 -5.18 7.03
C GLY A 22 11.34 -6.65 6.79
N PHE A 23 10.66 -7.30 5.82
CA PHE A 23 10.96 -8.68 5.43
C PHE A 23 12.33 -8.84 4.77
N LEU A 24 12.76 -7.83 4.01
CA LEU A 24 14.09 -7.79 3.42
C LEU A 24 15.16 -7.74 4.52
N GLY A 25 15.01 -6.87 5.52
CA GLY A 25 15.90 -6.80 6.69
C GLY A 25 15.94 -8.10 7.49
N MET A 26 14.78 -8.73 7.69
CA MET A 26 14.67 -10.05 8.33
C MET A 26 15.41 -11.14 7.54
N SER A 27 15.35 -11.10 6.21
CA SER A 27 16.08 -12.04 5.33
C SER A 27 17.59 -11.94 5.52
N PHE A 28 18.11 -10.71 5.64
CA PHE A 28 19.53 -10.47 5.92
C PHE A 28 19.94 -10.97 7.31
N GLN A 29 19.11 -10.78 8.33
CA GLN A 29 19.38 -11.25 9.70
C GLN A 29 19.40 -12.78 9.81
N LEU A 30 18.49 -13.46 9.12
CA LEU A 30 18.38 -14.91 9.16
C LEU A 30 19.36 -15.62 8.19
N GLY A 31 20.00 -14.88 7.29
CA GLY A 31 20.82 -15.45 6.21
C GLY A 31 20.01 -16.30 5.23
N GLN A 32 18.70 -16.11 5.18
CA GLN A 32 17.77 -16.90 4.37
C GLN A 32 17.04 -15.97 3.41
N LEU A 33 16.96 -16.36 2.13
CA LEU A 33 16.35 -15.53 1.09
C LEU A 33 14.83 -15.68 0.99
N TRP A 34 14.25 -16.78 1.49
CA TRP A 34 12.80 -17.03 1.38
C TRP A 34 11.90 -16.00 2.09
N PRO A 35 12.27 -15.35 3.22
CA PRO A 35 11.42 -14.33 3.83
C PRO A 35 11.26 -13.11 2.91
N SER A 36 12.22 -12.83 2.02
CA SER A 36 12.11 -11.73 1.05
C SER A 36 11.05 -11.99 -0.02
N LEU A 37 10.89 -13.26 -0.43
CA LEU A 37 9.83 -13.68 -1.35
C LEU A 37 8.45 -13.53 -0.71
N VAL A 38 8.31 -13.95 0.56
CA VAL A 38 7.08 -13.79 1.33
C VAL A 38 6.77 -12.30 1.52
N GLY A 39 7.77 -11.50 1.87
CA GLY A 39 7.67 -10.06 1.99
C GLY A 39 7.24 -9.37 0.70
N PHE A 40 7.76 -9.81 -0.45
CA PHE A 40 7.37 -9.27 -1.76
C PHE A 40 5.90 -9.54 -2.06
N VAL A 41 5.43 -10.78 -1.87
CA VAL A 41 4.04 -11.16 -2.09
C VAL A 41 3.12 -10.40 -1.15
N LEU A 42 3.46 -10.33 0.14
CA LEU A 42 2.68 -9.57 1.12
C LEU A 42 2.63 -8.08 0.78
N ALA A 43 3.75 -7.46 0.42
CA ALA A 43 3.80 -6.05 0.03
C ALA A 43 2.93 -5.77 -1.20
N ALA A 44 2.96 -6.66 -2.20
CA ALA A 44 2.12 -6.54 -3.40
C ALA A 44 0.62 -6.63 -3.06
N VAL A 45 0.23 -7.59 -2.21
CA VAL A 45 -1.17 -7.74 -1.75
C VAL A 45 -1.60 -6.51 -0.95
N VAL A 46 -0.79 -6.04 -0.02
CA VAL A 46 -1.06 -4.84 0.79
C VAL A 46 -1.20 -3.61 -0.11
N LEU A 47 -0.33 -3.44 -1.10
CA LEU A 47 -0.42 -2.33 -2.05
C LEU A 47 -1.73 -2.38 -2.83
N GLY A 48 -2.08 -3.55 -3.39
CA GLY A 48 -3.33 -3.74 -4.12
C GLY A 48 -4.56 -3.42 -3.28
N LEU A 49 -4.59 -3.90 -2.04
CA LEU A 49 -5.68 -3.63 -1.09
C LEU A 49 -5.78 -2.13 -0.76
N LEU A 50 -4.66 -1.48 -0.42
CA LEU A 50 -4.66 -0.06 -0.05
C LEU A 50 -5.02 0.85 -1.23
N VAL A 51 -4.52 0.52 -2.43
CA VAL A 51 -4.86 1.25 -3.67
C VAL A 51 -6.35 1.12 -3.97
N SER A 52 -6.90 -0.11 -3.91
CA SER A 52 -8.33 -0.35 -4.11
C SER A 52 -9.18 0.40 -3.08
N TYR A 53 -8.75 0.42 -1.81
CA TYR A 53 -9.45 1.15 -0.76
C TYR A 53 -9.46 2.66 -0.98
N VAL A 54 -8.33 3.24 -1.44
CA VAL A 54 -8.25 4.66 -1.81
C VAL A 54 -9.21 5.00 -2.96
N GLU A 55 -9.36 4.11 -3.94
CA GLU A 55 -10.33 4.29 -5.03
C GLU A 55 -11.77 4.21 -4.54
N VAL A 56 -12.10 3.26 -3.66
CA VAL A 56 -13.44 3.16 -3.06
C VAL A 56 -13.77 4.42 -2.26
N LEU A 57 -12.82 4.90 -1.44
CA LEU A 57 -12.96 6.16 -0.70
C LEU A 57 -13.17 7.36 -1.63
N ARG A 58 -12.49 7.37 -2.79
CA ARG A 58 -12.71 8.40 -3.81
C ARG A 58 -14.15 8.35 -4.34
N ILE A 59 -14.65 7.18 -4.71
CA ILE A 59 -16.02 7.02 -5.22
C ILE A 59 -17.03 7.48 -4.18
N ILE A 60 -16.86 7.08 -2.91
CA ILE A 60 -17.72 7.50 -1.80
C ILE A 60 -17.63 9.01 -1.57
N ALA A 61 -16.43 9.58 -1.62
CA ALA A 61 -16.25 11.01 -1.46
C ALA A 61 -16.87 11.81 -2.61
N ASP A 62 -16.78 11.30 -3.85
CA ASP A 62 -17.38 11.90 -5.04
C ASP A 62 -18.92 11.78 -5.03
N THR A 63 -19.50 10.74 -4.40
CA THR A 63 -20.96 10.58 -4.24
C THR A 63 -21.55 11.32 -3.05
N LEU A 64 -20.83 11.43 -1.93
CA LEU A 64 -21.30 12.09 -0.70
C LEU A 64 -21.07 13.61 -0.69
N LEU A 65 -20.11 14.11 -1.46
CA LEU A 65 -19.94 15.54 -1.72
C LEU A 65 -20.29 15.84 -3.18
N PRO A 66 -21.57 15.65 -3.58
CA PRO A 66 -22.03 16.12 -4.89
C PRO A 66 -21.90 17.63 -4.85
N LYS A 67 -20.98 18.14 -5.66
CA LYS A 67 -20.68 19.56 -5.91
C LYS A 67 -21.87 20.47 -5.55
N TYR A 68 -21.75 21.14 -4.40
CA TYR A 68 -22.12 22.55 -4.33
C TYR A 68 -20.93 23.35 -4.84
#